data_AF-A0A6P0MTE3-F1
#
_entry.id   AF-A0A6P0MTE3-F1
#
_cell.length_a   1.000
_cell.length_b   1.000
_cell.length_c   1.000
_cell.angle_alpha   90.00
_cell.angle_beta   90.00
_cell.angle_gamma   90.00
#
_symmetry.space_group_name_H-M   'P 1'
#
loop_
_entity.id
_entity.type
_entity.pdbx_description
1 polymer ?
#
loop_
_entity_poly.entity_id
_entity_poly.type
_entity_poly.pdbx_seq_one_letter_code
_entity_poly.pdbx_strand_id
1 'polypeptide(L)' 'MASKKRMKNVPVLHNEVKERHQIVVTPTAWTNMKKEASRRGISISELIEVFARGINSPRAYPHE' A
#
# COMPACT_ATOMS: atom_id res chain seq x y z
N MET A 1 -7.24 -25.18 -3.50
CA MET A 1 -6.53 -24.02 -4.07
C MET A 1 -5.60 -23.44 -3.00
N ALA A 2 -4.30 -23.67 -3.13
CA ALA A 2 -3.32 -23.42 -2.07
C ALA A 2 -3.11 -21.91 -1.81
N SER A 3 -3.32 -21.49 -0.56
CA SER A 3 -2.94 -20.16 -0.07
C SER A 3 -1.42 -20.01 -0.18
N LYS A 4 -0.97 -19.12 -1.07
CA LYS A 4 0.46 -18.87 -1.30
C LYS A 4 1.03 -18.18 -0.05
N LYS A 5 1.75 -18.95 0.76
CA LYS A 5 2.43 -18.48 1.97
C LYS A 5 3.32 -17.29 1.60
N ARG A 6 3.04 -16.11 2.19
CA ARG A 6 3.75 -14.86 1.91
C ARG A 6 5.24 -15.03 2.22
N MET A 7 6.10 -14.80 1.22
CA MET A 7 7.55 -14.83 1.39
C MET A 7 7.99 -13.45 1.92
N LYS A 8 8.67 -13.43 3.07
CA LYS A 8 9.18 -12.19 3.68
C LYS A 8 10.22 -11.58 2.73
N ASN A 9 10.11 -10.27 2.45
CA ASN A 9 10.96 -9.49 1.53
C ASN A 9 10.71 -9.67 0.01
N VAL A 10 9.64 -10.34 -0.41
CA VAL A 10 9.25 -10.36 -1.83
C VAL A 10 8.10 -9.37 -2.06
N PRO A 11 8.25 -8.39 -2.97
CA PRO A 11 7.14 -7.53 -3.39
C PRO A 11 5.96 -8.38 -3.84
N VAL A 12 4.75 -8.04 -3.39
CA VAL A 12 3.55 -8.75 -3.83
C VAL A 12 3.27 -8.33 -5.26
N LEU A 13 3.62 -9.18 -6.22
CA LEU A 13 3.24 -8.97 -7.61
C LEU A 13 1.73 -9.24 -7.71
N HIS A 14 0.94 -8.17 -7.71
CA HIS A 14 -0.47 -8.25 -8.05
C HIS A 14 -0.59 -8.46 -9.56
N ASN A 15 -1.48 -9.35 -10.00
CA ASN A 15 -1.72 -9.62 -11.44
C ASN A 15 -2.47 -8.48 -12.15
N GLU A 16 -2.73 -7.36 -11.46
CA GLU A 16 -3.45 -6.20 -11.97
C GLU A 16 -2.47 -5.18 -12.56
N VAL A 17 -2.81 -4.62 -13.73
CA VAL A 17 -2.03 -3.54 -14.34
C VAL A 17 -2.37 -2.22 -13.64
N LYS A 18 -1.35 -1.45 -13.24
CA LYS A 18 -1.54 -0.15 -12.62
C LYS A 18 -2.11 0.85 -13.63
N GLU A 19 -3.23 1.47 -13.29
CA GLU A 19 -3.83 2.56 -14.06
C GLU A 19 -3.46 3.93 -13.45
N ARG A 20 -3.36 4.97 -14.28
CA ARG A 20 -3.01 6.32 -13.80
C ARG A 20 -4.19 6.97 -13.07
N HIS A 21 -3.92 7.39 -11.83
CA HIS A 21 -4.87 8.12 -10.99
C HIS A 21 -4.23 9.41 -10.49
N GLN A 22 -5.01 10.49 -10.39
CA GLN A 22 -4.57 11.74 -9.80
C GLN A 22 -5.12 11.86 -8.38
N ILE A 23 -4.24 12.19 -7.43
CA ILE A 23 -4.63 12.51 -6.05
C ILE A 23 -4.19 13.93 -5.71
N VAL A 24 -4.99 14.62 -4.91
CA VAL A 24 -4.66 15.93 -4.35
C VAL A 24 -4.50 15.75 -2.85
N VAL A 25 -3.32 16.11 -2.33
CA VAL A 25 -2.97 15.97 -0.91
C VAL A 25 -2.22 17.21 -0.45
N THR A 26 -2.24 17.48 0.85
CA THR A 26 -1.47 18.60 1.43
C THR A 26 0.04 18.35 1.34
N PRO A 27 0.88 19.40 1.34
CA PRO A 27 2.34 19.24 1.32
C PRO A 27 2.88 18.39 2.47
N THR A 28 2.27 18.51 3.66
CA THR A 28 2.59 17.71 4.84
C THR A 28 2.33 16.23 4.59
N ALA A 29 1.15 15.88 4.06
CA ALA A 29 0.80 14.49 3.75
C ALA A 29 1.75 13.90 2.69
N TRP A 30 2.03 14.66 1.63
CA TRP A 30 2.98 14.26 0.60
C TRP A 30 4.39 13.99 1.15
N THR A 31 4.89 14.86 2.02
CA THR A 31 6.20 14.72 2.66
C THR A 31 6.26 13.48 3.55
N ASN A 32 5.20 13.22 4.32
CA ASN A 32 5.12 12.05 5.17
C ASN A 32 5.08 10.75 4.34
N MET A 33 4.31 10.72 3.25
CA MET A 33 4.29 9.58 2.33
C MET A 33 5.66 9.33 1.70
N LYS A 34 6.37 10.38 1.27
CA LYS A 34 7.75 10.25 0.75
C LYS A 34 8.68 9.63 1.78
N LYS A 35 8.70 10.16 3.02
CA LYS A 35 9.55 9.65 4.10
C LYS A 35 9.25 8.18 4.39
N GLU A 36 7.98 7.83 4.47
CA GLU A 36 7.56 6.46 4.79
C GLU A 36 7.86 5.47 3.67
N ALA A 37 7.64 5.87 2.40
CA ALA A 37 7.98 5.08 1.24
C ALA A 37 9.50 4.80 1.18
N SER A 38 10.33 5.83 1.39
CA SER A 38 11.79 5.69 1.48
C SER A 38 12.22 4.80 2.63
N ARG A 39 11.63 4.97 3.82
CA ARG A 39 11.94 4.14 5.02
C ARG A 39 11.64 2.66 4.78
N ARG A 40 10.60 2.34 4.01
CA ARG A 40 10.21 0.96 3.65
C ARG A 40 10.90 0.44 2.39
N GLY A 41 11.60 1.28 1.64
CA GLY A 41 12.19 0.91 0.35
C GLY A 41 11.15 0.60 -0.74
N ILE A 42 9.98 1.25 -0.69
CA ILE A 42 8.89 1.06 -1.67
C ILE A 42 8.54 2.38 -2.37
N SER A 43 7.78 2.30 -3.46
CA SER A 43 7.25 3.51 -4.12
C SER A 43 6.05 4.08 -3.35
N ILE A 44 5.73 5.36 -3.55
CA ILE A 44 4.53 6.00 -2.97
C ILE A 44 3.25 5.31 -3.48
N SER A 45 3.19 4.93 -4.76
CA SER A 45 2.05 4.18 -5.30
C SER A 45 1.87 2.84 -4.59
N GLU A 46 2.96 2.15 -4.28
CA GLU A 46 2.92 0.90 -3.51
C GLU A 46 2.49 1.13 -2.06
N LEU A 47 2.92 2.24 -1.44
CA LEU A 47 2.47 2.62 -0.10
C LEU A 47 0.93 2.82 -0.07
N ILE A 48 0.38 3.49 -1.08
CA ILE A 48 -1.06 3.72 -1.23
C ILE A 48 -1.82 2.41 -1.44
N GLU A 49 -1.32 1.53 -2.32
CA GLU A 49 -1.90 0.20 -2.57
C GLU A 49 -1.95 -0.66 -1.30
N VAL A 50 -0.84 -0.71 -0.54
CA VAL A 50 -0.76 -1.46 0.73
C VAL A 50 -1.76 -0.92 1.74
N PHE A 51 -1.87 0.41 1.86
CA PHE A 51 -2.86 1.05 2.73
C PHE A 51 -4.29 0.70 2.30
N ALA A 52 -4.62 0.95 1.02
CA ALA A 52 -5.97 0.77 0.49
C ALA A 52 -6.46 -0.68 0.61
N ARG A 53 -5.60 -1.67 0.34
CA ARG A 53 -5.92 -3.09 0.51
C ARG A 53 -6.06 -3.49 1.98
N GLY A 54 -5.45 -2.74 2.89
CA GLY A 54 -5.61 -2.90 4.33
C GLY A 54 -7.00 -2.49 4.84
N ILE A 55 -7.68 -1.54 4.18
CA ILE A 55 -8.98 -1.01 4.62
C ILE A 55 -10.04 -2.11 4.71
N ASN A 56 -10.09 -3.01 3.74
CA ASN A 56 -11.07 -4.11 3.69
C ASN A 56 -10.56 -5.40 4.36
N SER A 57 -9.40 -5.36 5.02
CA SER A 57 -8.89 -6.53 5.72
C SER A 57 -9.67 -6.71 7.03
N PRO A 58 -10.23 -7.89 7.34
CA PRO A 58 -10.97 -8.14 8.59
C PRO A 58 -10.12 -8.03 9.87
N ARG A 59 -8.84 -7.64 9.75
CA ARG A 59 -7.94 -7.31 10.86
C ARG A 59 -7.66 -5.81 10.99
N ALA A 60 -8.17 -4.97 10.09
CA ALA A 60 -8.19 -3.53 10.26
C ALA A 60 -9.44 -3.20 11.08
N TYR A 61 -9.19 -2.78 12.31
CA TYR A 61 -10.10 -2.32 13.36
C TYR A 61 -11.62 -2.31 13.05
N PRO A 62 -12.44 -2.93 13.91
CA PRO A 62 -13.88 -2.71 13.87
C PRO A 62 -14.13 -1.22 14.10
N HIS A 63 -14.86 -0.59 13.19
CA HIS A 63 -15.52 0.67 13.48
C HIS A 63 -16.57 0.39 14.56
N GLU A 64 -16.25 0.73 15.81
CA GLU A 64 -17.26 1.14 16.80
C GLU A 64 -17.55 2.63 16.64
#